data_AF-A0A925J4E7-F1
#
_entry.id   AF-A0A925J4E7-F1
#
_cell.length_a   1.000
_cell.length_b   1.000
_cell.length_c   1.000
_cell.angle_alpha   90.00
_cell.angle_beta   90.00
_cell.angle_gamma   90.00
#
_symmetry.space_group_name_H-M   'P 1'
#
loop_
_entity.id
_entity.type
_entity.pdbx_description
1 polymer ?
#
loop_
_entity_poly.entity_id
_entity_poly.type
_entity_poly.pdbx_seq_one_letter_code
_entity_poly.pdbx_strand_id
1 'polypeptide(L)'
;MSDLGFATQLVHAGERRAAPGGVPASTPIYASSSFIYQTMEEVDRIVDGEVSDFVYSRYGNPTVAAFEDAMARIENGKFAVAFGSGMAALHAALLGCDLTPGAVVIASKDLYGATFDLLYTIFGSLGVRTVTADFGDLDELHKKADAL
;
A
#
# COMPACT_ATOMS: atom_id res chain seq x y z
N MET A 1 10.08 1.22 20.34
CA MET A 1 10.78 1.83 19.18
C MET A 1 10.03 3.02 18.59
N SER A 2 8.78 3.32 18.99
CA SER A 2 8.06 4.55 18.62
C SER A 2 8.71 5.84 19.10
N ASP A 3 9.63 5.75 20.08
CA ASP A 3 10.29 6.90 20.70
C ASP A 3 11.62 7.29 20.04
N LEU A 4 11.97 6.67 18.90
CA LEU A 4 13.16 7.04 18.13
C LEU A 4 12.86 8.27 17.27
N GLY A 5 13.84 9.17 17.12
CA GLY A 5 13.70 10.34 16.26
C GLY A 5 13.52 9.97 14.78
N PHE A 6 12.86 10.85 14.01
CA PHE A 6 12.51 10.61 12.60
C PHE A 6 13.70 10.15 11.74
N ALA A 7 14.85 10.82 11.84
CA ALA A 7 16.06 10.43 11.09
C ALA A 7 16.55 9.02 11.46
N THR A 8 16.43 8.61 12.72
CA THR A 8 16.77 7.25 13.17
C THR A 8 15.79 6.23 12.58
N GLN A 9 14.51 6.58 12.50
CA GLN A 9 13.51 5.72 11.85
C GLN A 9 13.77 5.56 10.36
N LEU A 10 14.14 6.62 9.64
CA LEU A 10 14.48 6.53 8.20
C LEU A 10 15.62 5.53 7.93
N VAL A 11 16.58 5.40 8.86
CA VAL A 11 17.72 4.48 8.70
C VAL A 11 17.33 3.06 9.11
N HIS A 12 16.61 2.90 10.23
CA HIS A 12 16.48 1.59 10.89
C HIS A 12 15.06 1.00 10.89
N ALA A 13 14.04 1.72 10.44
CA ALA A 13 12.70 1.17 10.34
C ALA A 13 12.68 0.05 9.29
N GLY A 14 11.92 -1.01 9.57
CA GLY A 14 11.79 -2.15 8.65
C GLY A 14 13.00 -3.09 8.59
N GLU A 15 14.13 -2.77 9.22
CA GLU A 15 15.25 -3.72 9.36
C GLU A 15 14.78 -4.98 10.10
N ARG A 16 14.78 -6.13 9.40
CA ARG A 16 14.44 -7.43 9.98
C ARG A 16 15.71 -8.14 10.49
N ARG A 17 15.64 -8.75 11.68
CA ARG A 17 16.68 -9.55 12.37
C ARG A 17 16.15 -10.98 12.57
N ALA A 18 16.87 -12.11 12.65
CA ALA A 18 17.98 -12.74 11.89
C ALA A 18 17.73 -14.29 11.89
N ALA A 19 18.44 -15.15 11.11
CA ALA A 19 19.65 -15.90 11.51
C ALA A 19 20.36 -16.53 10.26
N PRO A 20 21.69 -16.87 10.26
CA PRO A 20 22.45 -17.49 11.35
C PRO A 20 23.77 -16.78 11.77
N GLY A 21 24.23 -17.01 13.02
CA GLY A 21 25.57 -16.74 13.56
C GLY A 21 26.05 -15.28 13.59
N GLY A 22 26.13 -14.65 12.41
CA GLY A 22 26.30 -13.23 12.19
C GLY A 22 25.11 -12.67 11.43
N VAL A 23 24.57 -11.55 11.89
CA VAL A 23 23.46 -10.87 11.22
C VAL A 23 24.05 -9.89 10.20
N PRO A 24 23.68 -9.96 8.91
CA PRO A 24 24.05 -8.93 7.96
C PRO A 24 23.62 -7.55 8.48
N ALA A 25 24.51 -6.56 8.39
CA ALA A 25 24.20 -5.19 8.81
C ALA A 25 23.14 -4.53 7.89
N SER A 26 22.99 -5.01 6.66
CA SER A 26 21.99 -4.59 5.69
C SER A 26 20.94 -5.67 5.48
N THR A 27 19.70 -5.28 5.23
CA THR A 27 18.63 -6.21 4.81
C THR A 27 19.04 -6.98 3.53
N PRO A 28 19.03 -8.32 3.52
CA PRO A 28 19.35 -9.10 2.32
C PRO A 28 18.31 -8.90 1.21
N ILE A 29 18.74 -9.08 -0.04
CA ILE A 29 17.85 -9.09 -1.21
C ILE A 29 17.37 -10.51 -1.48
N TYR A 30 16.08 -10.75 -1.29
CA TYR A 30 15.42 -12.03 -1.57
C TYR A 30 14.88 -12.05 -3.01
N ALA A 31 15.77 -12.27 -3.98
CA ALA A 31 15.45 -12.32 -5.41
C ALA A 31 14.87 -13.69 -5.85
N SER A 32 13.75 -14.09 -5.23
CA SER A 32 13.01 -15.30 -5.59
C SER A 32 11.55 -14.98 -5.87
N SER A 33 10.88 -15.79 -6.69
CA SER A 33 9.43 -15.71 -6.90
C SER A 33 8.65 -16.61 -5.95
N SER A 34 9.19 -17.76 -5.56
CA SER A 34 8.57 -18.74 -4.66
C SER A 34 9.47 -19.09 -3.48
N PHE A 35 8.86 -19.63 -2.43
CA PHE A 35 9.52 -20.09 -1.22
C PHE A 35 9.20 -21.56 -0.97
N ILE A 36 10.16 -22.30 -0.40
CA ILE A 36 10.03 -23.73 -0.14
C ILE A 36 10.02 -23.99 1.36
N TYR A 37 9.22 -24.97 1.77
CA TYR A 37 9.01 -25.39 3.15
C TYR A 37 9.34 -26.87 3.30
N GLN A 38 9.54 -27.34 4.53
CA GLN A 38 9.91 -28.73 4.78
C GLN A 38 8.72 -29.68 4.57
N THR A 39 7.51 -29.18 4.82
CA THR A 39 6.27 -29.96 4.73
C THR A 39 5.18 -29.19 3.99
N MET A 40 4.21 -29.89 3.41
CA MET A 40 3.05 -29.24 2.77
C MET A 40 2.08 -28.71 3.82
N GLU A 41 2.01 -29.35 4.98
CA GLU A 41 1.22 -28.91 6.13
C GLU A 41 1.66 -27.52 6.61
N GLU A 42 2.95 -27.19 6.53
CA GLU A 42 3.43 -25.82 6.80
C GLU A 42 2.88 -24.81 5.77
N VAL A 43 2.88 -25.18 4.49
CA VAL A 43 2.36 -24.32 3.41
C VAL A 43 0.86 -24.09 3.58
N ASP A 44 0.09 -25.14 3.87
CA ASP A 44 -1.36 -25.06 4.06
C ASP A 44 -1.70 -24.07 5.19
N ARG A 45 -1.00 -24.15 6.32
CA ARG A 45 -1.18 -23.23 7.45
C ARG A 45 -0.86 -21.77 7.10
N ILE A 46 0.09 -21.53 6.20
CA ILE A 46 0.42 -20.16 5.75
C ILE A 46 -0.67 -19.65 4.80
N VAL A 47 -1.13 -20.48 3.87
CA VAL A 47 -2.18 -20.13 2.90
C VAL A 47 -3.53 -19.89 3.59
N ASP A 48 -3.84 -20.68 4.61
CA ASP A 48 -5.04 -20.52 5.44
C ASP A 48 -4.95 -19.34 6.43
N GLY A 49 -3.79 -18.68 6.49
CA GLY A 49 -3.55 -17.51 7.34
C GLY A 49 -3.36 -17.81 8.82
N GLU A 50 -3.16 -19.08 9.20
CA GLU A 50 -2.80 -19.46 10.58
C GLU A 50 -1.40 -18.98 10.96
N VAL A 51 -0.49 -18.93 9.98
CA VAL A 51 0.90 -18.48 10.14
C VAL A 51 1.19 -17.41 9.09
N SER A 52 1.70 -16.25 9.51
CA SER A 52 2.15 -15.22 8.57
C SER A 52 3.55 -15.53 8.08
N ASP A 53 3.68 -15.92 6.81
CA ASP A 53 4.95 -16.12 6.14
C ASP A 53 4.81 -15.97 4.61
N PHE A 54 5.90 -16.15 3.87
CA PHE A 54 6.01 -15.87 2.44
C PHE A 54 5.88 -17.14 1.59
N VAL A 55 4.84 -17.24 0.76
CA VAL A 55 4.69 -18.36 -0.21
C VAL A 55 5.10 -17.95 -1.62
N TYR A 56 4.72 -16.74 -2.03
CA TYR A 56 4.94 -16.25 -3.38
C TYR A 56 5.12 -14.72 -3.40
N SER A 57 6.18 -14.24 -4.05
CA SER A 57 6.62 -12.84 -4.02
C SER A 57 5.61 -11.84 -4.59
N ARG A 58 4.59 -12.28 -5.33
CA ARG A 58 3.47 -11.41 -5.73
C ARG A 58 2.67 -10.90 -4.54
N TYR A 59 2.54 -11.71 -3.48
CA TYR A 59 1.72 -11.39 -2.31
C TYR A 59 2.57 -10.96 -1.11
N GLY A 60 3.83 -11.38 -1.06
CA GLY A 60 4.78 -10.94 -0.04
C GLY A 60 6.18 -11.45 -0.31
N ASN A 61 7.18 -10.62 -0.03
CA ASN A 61 8.60 -10.95 -0.15
C ASN A 61 9.34 -10.33 1.04
N PRO A 62 10.34 -11.00 1.66
CA PRO A 62 11.02 -10.45 2.84
C PRO A 62 11.67 -9.07 2.61
N THR A 63 12.21 -8.82 1.41
CA THR A 63 12.79 -7.52 1.03
C THR A 63 11.72 -6.44 0.97
N VAL A 64 10.58 -6.78 0.36
CA VAL A 64 9.45 -5.85 0.18
C VAL A 64 8.77 -5.57 1.50
N ALA A 65 8.56 -6.59 2.33
CA ALA A 65 7.96 -6.47 3.65
C ALA A 65 8.80 -5.58 4.59
N ALA A 66 10.13 -5.63 4.48
CA ALA A 66 11.01 -4.69 5.20
C ALA A 66 10.75 -3.23 4.77
N PHE A 67 10.58 -2.97 3.47
CA PHE A 67 10.22 -1.64 2.97
C PHE A 67 8.83 -1.20 3.43
N GLU A 68 7.83 -2.09 3.35
CA GLU A 68 6.46 -1.81 3.82
C GLU A 68 6.43 -1.50 5.32
N ASP A 69 7.13 -2.30 6.14
CA ASP A 69 7.26 -2.06 7.58
C ASP A 69 7.92 -0.70 7.88
N ALA A 70 8.91 -0.30 7.08
CA ALA A 70 9.55 1.00 7.20
C ALA A 70 8.58 2.15 6.88
N MET A 71 7.92 2.08 5.72
CA MET A 71 6.97 3.10 5.28
C MET A 71 5.78 3.26 6.22
N ALA A 72 5.22 2.15 6.70
CA ALA A 72 4.13 2.18 7.67
C ALA A 72 4.53 2.95 8.94
N ARG A 73 5.74 2.72 9.45
CA ARG A 73 6.25 3.43 10.64
C ARG A 73 6.49 4.91 10.38
N ILE A 74 7.15 5.24 9.27
CA ILE A 74 7.52 6.61 8.89
C ILE A 74 6.27 7.49 8.71
N GLU A 75 5.22 6.94 8.09
CA GLU A 75 3.97 7.64 7.83
C GLU A 75 2.96 7.56 9.01
N ASN A 76 3.35 6.94 10.13
CA ASN A 76 2.45 6.62 11.25
C ASN A 76 1.19 5.84 10.82
N GLY A 77 1.31 5.04 9.75
CA GLY A 77 0.27 4.15 9.25
C GLY A 77 0.24 2.82 10.00
N LYS A 78 -0.92 2.14 9.97
CA LYS A 78 -1.05 0.80 10.56
C LYS A 78 -0.31 -0.26 9.73
N PHE A 79 -0.38 -0.14 8.40
CA PHE A 79 0.23 -1.03 7.43
C PHE A 79 0.62 -0.22 6.19
N ALA A 80 1.50 -0.78 5.36
CA ALA A 80 1.80 -0.29 4.02
C ALA A 80 1.85 -1.46 3.03
N VAL A 81 1.62 -1.17 1.76
CA VAL A 81 1.69 -2.15 0.66
C VAL A 81 2.49 -1.54 -0.48
N ALA A 82 3.49 -2.26 -0.98
CA ALA A 82 4.33 -1.84 -2.09
C ALA A 82 3.73 -2.27 -3.43
N PHE A 83 3.83 -1.38 -4.43
CA PHE A 83 3.35 -1.64 -5.79
C PHE A 83 4.45 -1.34 -6.80
N GLY A 84 4.33 -1.94 -8.00
CA GLY A 84 5.28 -1.72 -9.09
C GLY A 84 5.30 -0.29 -9.65
N SER A 85 4.31 0.54 -9.32
CA SER A 85 4.29 1.98 -9.64
C SER A 85 3.33 2.74 -8.73
N GLY A 86 3.47 4.07 -8.68
CA GLY A 86 2.52 4.95 -7.98
C GLY A 86 1.09 4.87 -8.55
N MET A 87 0.94 4.70 -9.86
CA MET A 87 -0.39 4.53 -10.48
C MET A 87 -1.04 3.19 -10.12
N ALA A 88 -0.24 2.13 -9.97
CA ALA A 88 -0.76 0.85 -9.48
C ALA A 88 -1.21 0.96 -8.01
N ALA A 89 -0.45 1.66 -7.16
CA ALA A 89 -0.86 1.95 -5.79
C ALA A 89 -2.16 2.76 -5.73
N LEU A 90 -2.27 3.82 -6.53
CA LEU A 90 -3.46 4.66 -6.58
C LEU A 90 -4.69 3.89 -7.08
N HIS A 91 -4.53 3.10 -8.14
CA HIS A 91 -5.61 2.26 -8.67
C HIS A 91 -6.08 1.26 -7.62
N ALA A 92 -5.16 0.52 -6.99
CA ALA A 92 -5.51 -0.44 -5.95
C ALA A 92 -6.17 0.22 -4.72
N ALA A 93 -5.67 1.39 -4.29
CA ALA A 93 -6.26 2.14 -3.18
C ALA A 93 -7.70 2.58 -3.49
N LEU A 94 -7.95 3.10 -4.69
CA LEU A 94 -9.29 3.49 -5.14
C LEU A 94 -10.23 2.28 -5.26
N LEU A 95 -9.76 1.15 -5.80
CA LEU A 95 -10.56 -0.08 -5.84
C LEU A 95 -10.89 -0.59 -4.43
N GLY A 96 -9.95 -0.50 -3.48
CA GLY A 96 -10.15 -0.88 -2.09
C GLY A 96 -11.16 -0.03 -1.31
N CYS A 97 -11.56 1.12 -1.86
CA CYS A 97 -12.64 1.97 -1.34
C CYS A 97 -14.03 1.57 -1.88
N ASP A 98 -14.17 0.40 -2.50
CA ASP A 98 -15.42 -0.10 -3.08
C ASP A 98 -16.05 0.87 -4.09
N LEU A 99 -15.23 1.42 -5.01
CA LEU A 99 -15.71 2.26 -6.12
C LEU A 99 -16.48 1.43 -7.17
N THR A 100 -17.70 1.05 -6.82
CA THR A 100 -18.66 0.35 -7.68
C THR A 100 -19.47 1.32 -8.55
N PRO A 101 -20.20 0.85 -9.58
CA PRO A 101 -21.09 1.73 -10.36
C PRO A 101 -22.05 2.52 -9.47
N GLY A 102 -22.14 3.83 -9.69
CA GLY A 102 -22.93 4.76 -8.87
C GLY A 102 -22.15 5.41 -7.71
N ALA A 103 -20.95 4.92 -7.37
CA ALA A 103 -20.08 5.59 -6.41
C ALA A 103 -19.66 6.98 -6.90
N VAL A 104 -19.41 7.89 -5.96
CA VAL A 104 -18.97 9.25 -6.25
C VAL A 104 -17.64 9.54 -5.56
N VAL A 105 -16.67 10.06 -6.32
CA VAL A 105 -15.39 10.53 -5.81
C VAL A 105 -15.35 12.05 -5.88
N ILE A 106 -15.08 12.71 -4.75
CA ILE A 106 -14.68 14.12 -4.75
C ILE A 106 -13.17 14.18 -4.90
N ALA A 107 -12.69 14.89 -5.92
CA ALA A 107 -11.28 15.03 -6.23
C ALA A 107 -10.84 16.50 -6.23
N SER A 108 -9.58 16.76 -5.93
CA SER A 108 -9.00 18.10 -6.13
C SER A 108 -9.10 18.50 -7.61
N LYS A 109 -9.31 19.79 -7.88
CA LYS A 109 -9.20 20.34 -9.24
C LYS A 109 -7.78 20.25 -9.80
N ASP A 110 -6.77 20.21 -8.93
CA ASP A 110 -5.35 20.21 -9.28
C ASP A 110 -4.73 18.82 -9.00
N LEU A 111 -4.88 17.91 -9.96
CA LEU A 111 -4.36 16.54 -9.89
C LEU A 111 -3.27 16.30 -10.94
N TYR A 112 -2.40 15.32 -10.65
CA TYR A 112 -1.53 14.74 -11.66
C TYR A 112 -2.35 14.20 -12.84
N GLY A 113 -1.92 14.47 -14.08
CA GLY A 113 -2.71 14.17 -15.28
C GLY A 113 -3.17 12.72 -15.40
N ALA A 114 -2.29 11.75 -15.10
CA ALA A 114 -2.70 10.35 -15.16
C ALA A 114 -3.71 9.96 -14.06
N THR A 115 -3.73 10.67 -12.93
CA THR A 115 -4.75 10.51 -11.89
C THR A 115 -6.10 11.03 -12.37
N PHE A 116 -6.10 12.15 -13.11
CA PHE A 116 -7.30 12.65 -13.77
C PHE A 116 -7.86 11.61 -14.76
N ASP A 117 -7.01 11.06 -15.63
CA ASP A 117 -7.41 10.01 -16.58
C ASP A 117 -7.91 8.74 -15.88
N LEU A 118 -7.27 8.34 -14.78
CA LEU A 118 -7.71 7.20 -13.97
C LEU A 118 -9.15 7.40 -13.46
N LEU A 119 -9.46 8.58 -12.92
CA LEU A 119 -10.78 8.87 -12.35
C LEU A 119 -11.87 9.05 -13.42
N TYR A 120 -11.60 9.84 -14.46
CA TYR A 120 -12.61 10.21 -15.47
C TYR A 120 -12.75 9.18 -16.59
N THR A 121 -11.66 8.53 -16.99
CA THR A 121 -11.67 7.59 -18.11
C THR A 121 -11.85 6.17 -17.61
N ILE A 122 -10.96 5.69 -16.74
CA ILE A 122 -10.98 4.29 -16.30
C ILE A 122 -12.16 4.06 -15.36
N PHE A 123 -12.21 4.73 -14.21
CA PHE A 123 -13.31 4.57 -13.25
C PHE A 123 -14.63 5.14 -13.77
N GLY A 124 -14.59 6.22 -14.56
CA GLY A 124 -15.77 6.74 -15.26
C GLY A 124 -16.44 5.69 -16.16
N SER A 125 -15.65 4.91 -16.90
CA SER A 125 -16.19 3.81 -17.72
C SER A 125 -16.80 2.66 -16.90
N LEU A 126 -16.41 2.53 -15.62
CA LEU A 126 -16.98 1.59 -14.66
C LEU A 126 -18.21 2.16 -13.92
N GLY A 127 -18.71 3.34 -14.31
CA GLY A 127 -19.91 3.95 -13.73
C GLY A 127 -19.67 4.75 -12.45
N VAL A 128 -18.41 5.06 -12.12
CA VAL A 128 -18.05 5.94 -10.99
C VAL A 128 -18.12 7.40 -11.46
N ARG A 129 -18.76 8.27 -10.67
CA ARG A 129 -18.82 9.71 -10.95
C ARG A 129 -17.71 10.44 -10.22
N THR A 130 -16.95 11.28 -10.92
CA THR A 130 -15.94 12.15 -10.30
C THR A 130 -16.42 13.61 -10.29
N VAL A 131 -16.39 14.25 -9.12
CA VAL A 131 -16.70 15.67 -8.91
C VAL A 131 -15.44 16.38 -8.44
N THR A 132 -15.02 17.43 -9.14
CA THR A 132 -13.88 18.23 -8.71
C THR A 132 -14.29 19.34 -7.74
N ALA A 133 -13.43 19.66 -6.79
CA ALA A 133 -13.58 20.77 -5.86
C ALA A 133 -12.22 21.45 -5.59
N ASP A 134 -12.26 22.71 -5.15
CA ASP A 134 -11.08 23.37 -4.58
C ASP A 134 -10.92 22.93 -3.11
N PHE A 135 -9.87 22.19 -2.81
CA PHE A 135 -9.63 21.71 -1.44
C PHE A 135 -9.04 22.80 -0.53
N GLY A 136 -8.71 23.97 -1.08
CA GLY A 136 -8.38 25.17 -0.32
C GLY A 136 -9.61 25.98 0.13
N ASP A 137 -10.78 25.74 -0.48
CA ASP A 137 -12.07 26.33 -0.09
C ASP A 137 -12.95 25.27 0.60
N LEU A 138 -12.87 25.23 1.93
CA LEU A 138 -13.61 24.26 2.74
C LEU A 138 -15.14 24.46 2.67
N ASP A 139 -15.62 25.68 2.44
CA ASP A 139 -17.05 25.95 2.35
C ASP A 139 -17.63 25.43 1.04
N GLU A 140 -16.92 25.62 -0.07
CA GLU A 140 -17.27 24.99 -1.36
C GLU A 140 -17.22 23.47 -1.26
N LEU A 141 -16.16 22.92 -0.64
CA LEU A 141 -15.99 21.48 -0.49
C LEU A 141 -17.14 20.83 0.29
N HIS A 142 -17.54 21.40 1.43
CA HIS A 142 -18.69 20.91 2.20
C HIS A 142 -20.00 20.99 1.41
N LYS A 143 -20.28 22.14 0.76
CA LYS A 143 -21.48 22.28 -0.07
C LYS A 143 -21.57 21.24 -1.18
N LYS A 144 -20.43 20.92 -1.81
CA LYS A 144 -20.38 19.88 -2.83
C LYS A 144 -20.60 18.50 -2.23
N ALA A 145 -19.96 18.18 -1.11
CA ALA A 145 -20.14 16.90 -0.43
C ALA A 145 -21.59 16.66 0.01
N ASP A 146 -22.26 17.68 0.57
CA ASP A 146 -23.65 17.58 1.02
C ASP A 146 -24.67 17.42 -0.12
N ALA A 147 -24.28 17.72 -1.36
CA ALA A 147 -25.13 17.64 -2.54
C ALA A 147 -25.04 16.30 -3.30
N LEU A 148 -24.21 15.35 -2.85
CA LEU A 148 -24.01 14.04 -3.49
C LEU A 148 -24.88 12.95 -2.88
#